data_AF-W2YEU4-F1
#
_entry.id   AF-W2YEU4-F1
#
_cell.length_a   1.000
_cell.length_b   1.000
_cell.length_c   1.000
_cell.angle_alpha   90.00
_cell.angle_beta   90.00
_cell.angle_gamma   90.00
#
_symmetry.space_group_name_H-M   'P 1'
#
loop_
_entity.id
_entity.type
_entity.pdbx_description
1 polymer ?
#
loop_
_entity_poly.entity_id
_entity_poly.type
_entity_poly.pdbx_seq_one_letter_code
_entity_poly.pdbx_strand_id
1 'polypeptide(L)'
;MTRLAQTHKLYGEVYTGTDAKRKMFIAAVLEAVCLLLGDVEILCEEEVNGKNVRVHSQFEFVLKRGPKRISIVEAKRDNIEQGLAQKITGLEVLADVEGLEQTFGICYQLSQLGLH
;
A
#
# COMPACT_ATOMS: atom_id res chain seq x y z
N MET A 1 16.63 -18.71 -7.39
CA MET A 1 16.37 -17.26 -7.28
C MET A 1 15.00 -17.08 -6.64
N THR A 2 14.83 -16.10 -5.76
CA THR A 2 13.52 -15.79 -5.16
C THR A 2 12.59 -15.19 -6.23
N ARG A 3 11.28 -15.40 -6.10
CA ARG A 3 10.25 -14.85 -7.01
C ARG A 3 10.41 -13.33 -7.19
N LEU A 4 10.75 -12.63 -6.10
CA LEU A 4 11.08 -11.20 -6.08
C LEU A 4 12.22 -10.81 -7.04
N ALA A 5 13.33 -11.55 -7.03
CA ALA A 5 14.47 -11.25 -7.91
C ALA A 5 14.14 -11.46 -9.40
N GLN A 6 13.30 -12.46 -9.71
CA GLN A 6 12.80 -12.69 -11.06
C GLN A 6 11.87 -11.56 -11.52
N THR A 7 10.92 -11.16 -10.65
CA THR A 7 10.00 -10.05 -10.89
C THR A 7 10.75 -8.74 -11.15
N HIS A 8 11.75 -8.41 -10.34
CA HIS A 8 12.56 -7.20 -10.53
C HIS A 8 13.20 -7.15 -11.93
N LYS A 9 13.80 -8.28 -12.37
CA LYS A 9 14.42 -8.38 -13.70
C LYS A 9 13.43 -8.15 -14.85
N LEU A 10 12.16 -8.53 -14.68
CA LEU A 10 11.12 -8.36 -15.70
C LEU A 10 10.70 -6.89 -15.86
N TYR A 11 10.62 -6.15 -14.74
CA TYR A 11 10.23 -4.74 -14.78
C TYR A 11 11.39 -3.79 -15.12
N GLY A 12 12.66 -4.19 -14.95
CA GLY A 12 13.81 -3.31 -15.19
C GLY A 12 13.84 -2.13 -14.20
N GLU A 13 14.28 -0.94 -14.61
CA GLU A 13 14.28 0.22 -13.70
C GLU A 13 12.86 0.63 -13.29
N VAL A 14 12.46 0.26 -12.07
CA VAL A 14 11.13 0.57 -11.51
C VAL A 14 11.07 2.03 -11.04
N TYR A 15 12.19 2.57 -10.54
CA TYR A 15 12.23 3.92 -9.98
C TYR A 15 11.88 5.01 -10.98
N THR A 16 12.51 4.97 -12.16
CA THR A 16 12.31 5.94 -13.25
C THR A 16 11.03 5.67 -14.04
N GLY A 17 10.28 4.62 -13.67
CA GLY A 17 9.03 4.21 -14.28
C GLY A 17 7.84 5.13 -14.02
N THR A 18 6.78 4.93 -14.81
CA THR A 18 5.46 5.53 -14.58
C THR A 18 4.85 5.01 -13.27
N ASP A 19 3.83 5.72 -12.77
CA ASP A 19 3.04 5.29 -11.60
C ASP A 19 2.50 3.87 -11.74
N ALA A 20 1.96 3.54 -12.92
CA ALA A 20 1.50 2.20 -13.26
C ALA A 20 2.60 1.14 -13.11
N LYS A 21 3.83 1.44 -13.58
CA LYS A 21 4.96 0.50 -13.48
C LYS A 21 5.35 0.24 -12.02
N ARG A 22 5.34 1.27 -11.18
CA ARG A 22 5.62 1.16 -9.74
C ARG A 22 4.56 0.33 -9.02
N LYS A 23 3.28 0.61 -9.30
CA LYS A 23 2.14 -0.16 -8.78
C LYS A 23 2.21 -1.64 -9.16
N MET A 24 2.53 -1.96 -10.42
CA MET A 24 2.68 -3.35 -10.88
C MET A 24 3.81 -4.09 -10.14
N PHE A 25 4.95 -3.42 -9.92
CA PHE A 25 6.05 -4.00 -9.18
C PHE A 25 5.65 -4.29 -7.72
N ILE A 26 5.03 -3.32 -7.04
CA ILE A 26 4.60 -3.47 -5.65
C ILE A 26 3.51 -4.52 -5.51
N ALA A 27 2.52 -4.53 -6.41
CA ALA A 27 1.51 -5.59 -6.45
C ALA A 27 2.14 -6.99 -6.47
N ALA A 28 3.17 -7.19 -7.29
CA ALA A 28 3.88 -8.48 -7.35
C ALA A 28 4.65 -8.82 -6.05
N VAL A 29 5.16 -7.82 -5.32
CA VAL A 29 5.73 -8.02 -3.97
C VAL A 29 4.65 -8.45 -3.00
N LEU A 30 3.51 -7.74 -2.99
CA LEU A 30 2.39 -8.02 -2.10
C LEU A 30 1.79 -9.40 -2.37
N GLU A 31 1.62 -9.79 -3.63
CA GLU A 31 1.19 -11.14 -4.01
C GLU A 31 2.12 -12.20 -3.45
N ALA A 32 3.44 -12.02 -3.59
CA ALA A 32 4.41 -12.98 -3.08
C ALA A 32 4.31 -13.14 -1.56
N VAL A 33 4.11 -12.04 -0.82
CA VAL A 33 3.92 -12.07 0.65
C VAL A 33 2.58 -12.68 1.02
N CYS A 34 1.49 -12.30 0.35
CA CYS A 34 0.14 -12.80 0.66
C CYS A 34 0.02 -14.30 0.40
N LEU A 35 0.61 -14.81 -0.69
CA LEU A 35 0.66 -16.24 -0.97
C LEU A 35 1.41 -17.05 0.10
N LEU A 36 2.41 -16.45 0.77
CA LEU A 36 3.09 -17.08 1.90
C LEU A 36 2.24 -17.07 3.17
N LEU A 37 1.44 -16.03 3.38
CA LEU A 37 0.56 -15.89 4.55
C LEU A 37 -0.76 -16.68 4.42
N GLY A 38 -1.20 -16.97 3.20
CA GLY A 38 -2.44 -17.66 2.90
C GLY A 38 -3.64 -16.72 2.90
N ASP A 39 -4.51 -16.86 3.91
CA ASP A 39 -5.80 -16.19 4.11
C ASP A 39 -5.68 -14.64 4.22
N VAL A 40 -5.31 -13.99 3.11
CA VAL A 40 -5.15 -12.54 2.97
C VAL A 40 -5.70 -12.13 1.61
N GLU A 41 -6.60 -11.16 1.61
CA GLU A 41 -7.13 -10.50 0.42
C GLU A 41 -6.34 -9.21 0.15
N ILE A 42 -6.01 -8.97 -1.12
CA ILE A 42 -5.47 -7.68 -1.59
C ILE A 42 -6.64 -6.90 -2.19
N LEU A 43 -7.01 -5.79 -1.56
CA LEU A 43 -8.00 -4.85 -2.08
C LEU A 43 -7.25 -3.70 -2.78
N CYS A 44 -7.52 -3.51 -4.06
CA CYS A 44 -6.87 -2.48 -4.87
C CYS A 44 -7.78 -1.25 -4.99
N GLU A 45 -7.18 -0.05 -4.93
CA GLU A 45 -7.87 1.22 -5.14
C GLU A 45 -9.12 1.40 -4.26
N GLU A 46 -9.01 1.04 -2.98
CA GLU A 46 -10.09 1.19 -2.00
C GLU A 46 -10.36 2.67 -1.72
N GLU A 47 -11.60 3.10 -1.95
CA GLU A 47 -12.08 4.42 -1.60
C GLU A 47 -12.96 4.37 -0.35
N VAL A 48 -12.71 5.27 0.59
CA VAL A 48 -13.43 5.34 1.85
C VAL A 48 -13.85 6.79 2.12
N ASN A 49 -15.15 6.97 2.37
CA ASN A 49 -15.73 8.24 2.77
C ASN A 49 -15.99 8.22 4.27
N GLY A 50 -15.30 9.06 5.04
CA GLY A 50 -15.49 9.10 6.49
C GLY A 50 -16.89 9.57 6.88
N LYS A 51 -17.41 9.02 7.97
CA LYS A 51 -18.75 9.34 8.50
C LYS A 51 -18.66 10.54 9.44
N ASN A 52 -17.72 10.48 10.38
CA ASN A 52 -17.43 11.51 11.37
C ASN A 52 -16.16 12.29 11.02
N VAL A 53 -15.22 11.65 10.32
CA VAL A 53 -14.02 12.29 9.76
C VAL A 53 -14.34 12.77 8.34
N ARG A 54 -14.44 14.10 8.13
CA ARG A 54 -14.86 14.70 6.84
C ARG A 54 -13.77 14.67 5.77
N VAL A 55 -13.21 13.49 5.52
CA VAL A 55 -12.17 13.25 4.53
C VAL A 55 -12.58 12.08 3.63
N HIS A 56 -12.37 12.27 2.33
CA HIS A 56 -12.41 11.20 1.34
C HIS A 56 -11.00 10.68 1.15
N SER A 57 -10.80 9.37 1.33
CA SER A 57 -9.48 8.73 1.27
C SER A 57 -9.46 7.63 0.24
N GLN A 58 -8.34 7.55 -0.47
CA GLN A 58 -8.07 6.50 -1.45
C GLN A 58 -6.79 5.77 -1.05
N PHE A 59 -6.86 4.45 -1.04
CA PHE A 59 -5.73 3.58 -0.77
C PHE A 59 -5.36 2.80 -2.02
N GLU A 60 -4.08 2.82 -2.40
CA GLU A 60 -3.61 2.06 -3.56
C GLU A 60 -3.76 0.55 -3.33
N PHE A 61 -3.36 0.08 -2.14
CA PHE A 61 -3.53 -1.30 -1.71
C PHE A 61 -3.93 -1.38 -0.24
N VAL A 62 -4.83 -2.30 0.08
CA VAL A 62 -5.17 -2.70 1.45
C VAL A 62 -5.05 -4.21 1.56
N LEU A 63 -4.24 -4.70 2.50
CA LEU A 63 -4.20 -6.12 2.84
C LEU A 63 -5.23 -6.38 3.94
N LYS A 64 -6.14 -7.32 3.68
CA LYS A 64 -7.21 -7.68 4.61
C LYS A 64 -7.09 -9.14 5.02
N ARG A 65 -7.15 -9.40 6.33
CA ARG A 65 -7.20 -10.75 6.92
C ARG A 65 -8.23 -10.78 8.03
N GLY A 66 -9.39 -11.38 7.75
CA GLY A 66 -10.55 -11.28 8.64
C GLY A 66 -10.89 -9.80 8.93
N PRO A 67 -10.94 -9.36 10.19
CA PRO A 67 -11.23 -7.96 10.54
C PRO A 67 -10.00 -7.03 10.47
N LYS A 68 -8.79 -7.57 10.26
CA LYS A 68 -7.55 -6.76 10.26
C LYS A 68 -7.30 -6.17 8.89
N ARG A 69 -6.95 -4.89 8.85
CA ARG A 69 -6.54 -4.16 7.64
C ARG A 69 -5.16 -3.54 7.80
N ILE A 70 -4.36 -3.63 6.73
CA ILE A 70 -3.08 -2.93 6.58
C ILE A 70 -3.13 -2.14 5.28
N SER A 71 -3.18 -0.81 5.36
CA SER A 71 -3.14 0.05 4.16
C SER A 71 -1.72 0.34 3.74
N ILE A 72 -1.43 0.21 2.44
CA ILE A 72 -0.10 0.39 1.87
C ILE A 72 -0.18 1.54 0.86
N VAL A 73 0.69 2.54 1.04
CA VAL A 73 0.68 3.77 0.26
C VAL A 73 2.10 4.10 -0.20
N GLU A 74 2.26 4.44 -1.48
CA GLU A 74 3.50 5.00 -2.01
C GLU A 74 3.67 6.45 -1.55
N ALA A 75 4.76 6.75 -0.86
CA ALA A 75 5.21 8.12 -0.67
C ALA A 75 5.70 8.69 -2.00
N LYS A 76 5.16 9.84 -2.41
CA LYS A 76 5.71 10.57 -3.56
C LYS A 76 7.17 10.95 -3.28
N ARG A 77 7.98 10.86 -4.33
CA ARG A 77 9.46 10.88 -4.35
C ARG A 77 10.16 11.89 -3.42
N ASP A 78 9.54 13.03 -3.13
CA ASP A 78 10.22 14.15 -2.45
C ASP A 78 9.54 14.56 -1.13
N ASN A 79 8.50 13.86 -0.67
CA ASN A 79 7.78 14.26 0.55
C ASN A 79 7.13 13.08 1.29
N ILE A 80 7.93 12.31 2.01
CA ILE A 80 7.45 11.24 2.90
C ILE A 80 6.50 11.78 3.97
N GLU A 81 6.74 12.98 4.51
CA GLU A 81 5.90 13.56 5.57
C GLU A 81 4.48 13.79 5.07
N GLN A 82 4.33 14.34 3.86
CA GLN A 82 3.03 14.50 3.21
C GLN A 82 2.35 13.15 2.97
N GLY A 83 3.09 12.15 2.46
CA GLY A 83 2.55 10.80 2.27
C GLY A 83 2.10 10.16 3.58
N LEU A 84 2.85 10.37 4.65
CA LEU A 84 2.52 9.89 5.99
C LEU A 84 1.27 10.59 6.55
N ALA A 85 1.17 11.92 6.44
CA ALA A 85 0.03 12.69 6.90
C ALA A 85 -1.27 12.26 6.19
N GLN A 86 -1.24 12.18 4.85
CA GLN A 86 -2.38 11.70 4.06
C GLN A 86 -2.84 10.31 4.48
N LYS A 87 -1.87 9.42 4.71
CA LYS A 87 -2.14 8.06 5.16
C LYS A 87 -2.74 8.01 6.56
N ILE A 88 -2.21 8.77 7.53
CA ILE A 88 -2.75 8.79 8.90
C ILE A 88 -4.22 9.21 8.87
N THR A 89 -4.54 10.31 8.17
CA THR A 89 -5.93 10.76 8.04
C THR A 89 -6.81 9.74 7.33
N GLY A 90 -6.29 9.05 6.30
CA GLY A 90 -7.04 7.97 5.67
C GLY A 90 -7.28 6.78 6.60
N LEU A 91 -6.31 6.41 7.42
CA LEU A 91 -6.46 5.34 8.40
C LEU A 91 -7.48 5.69 9.49
N GLU A 92 -7.61 6.97 9.86
CA GLU A 92 -8.66 7.45 10.75
C GLU A 92 -10.05 7.32 10.10
N VAL A 93 -10.17 7.69 8.82
CA VAL A 93 -11.40 7.50 8.03
C VAL A 93 -11.78 6.02 7.96
N LEU A 94 -10.82 5.14 7.70
CA LEU A 94 -11.04 3.69 7.63
C LEU A 94 -11.51 3.14 8.99
N ALA A 95 -10.87 3.56 10.09
CA ALA A 95 -11.26 3.17 11.44
C ALA A 95 -12.69 3.61 11.77
N ASP A 96 -13.04 4.85 11.44
CA ASP A 96 -14.37 5.42 11.66
C ASP A 96 -15.47 4.69 10.87
N VAL A 97 -15.24 4.39 9.59
CA VAL A 97 -16.24 3.75 8.74
C VAL A 97 -16.53 2.31 9.17
N GLU A 98 -15.49 1.58 9.57
CA GLU A 98 -15.57 0.15 9.86
C GLU A 98 -15.62 -0.19 11.35
N GLY A 99 -15.54 0.81 12.23
CA GLY A 99 -15.53 0.60 13.68
C GLY A 99 -14.29 -0.17 14.15
N LEU A 100 -13.14 0.07 13.54
CA LEU A 100 -11.89 -0.61 13.89
C LEU A 100 -11.25 0.08 15.09
N GLU A 101 -10.87 -0.69 16.11
CA GLU A 101 -10.10 -0.16 17.25
C GLU A 101 -8.67 0.24 16.86
N GLN A 102 -8.11 -0.43 15.85
CA GLN A 102 -6.75 -0.22 15.39
C GLN A 102 -6.66 -0.33 13.88
N THR A 103 -5.89 0.56 13.28
CA THR A 103 -5.54 0.54 11.88
C THR A 103 -4.02 0.57 11.73
N PHE A 104 -3.53 -0.13 10.71
CA PHE A 104 -2.11 -0.19 10.40
C PHE A 104 -1.90 0.35 9.01
N GLY A 105 -0.73 0.93 8.78
CA GLY A 105 -0.31 1.06 7.41
C GLY A 105 1.19 1.16 7.23
N ILE A 106 1.58 0.97 5.98
CA ILE A 106 2.96 1.06 5.51
C ILE A 106 3.03 2.23 4.53
N CYS A 107 3.97 3.14 4.77
CA CYS A 107 4.32 4.19 3.81
C CYS A 107 5.69 3.79 3.27
N TYR A 108 5.84 3.68 1.95
CA TYR A 108 7.10 3.24 1.34
C TYR A 108 7.54 4.23 0.27
N GLN A 109 8.85 4.40 0.13
CA GLN A 109 9.46 5.13 -0.97
C GLN A 109 10.38 4.18 -1.72
N LEU A 110 10.14 3.98 -3.02
CA LEU A 110 10.90 2.99 -3.78
C LEU A 110 12.42 3.22 -3.67
N SER A 111 12.92 4.46 -3.79
CA SER A 111 14.36 4.76 -3.71
C SER A 111 15.02 4.33 -2.40
N GLN A 112 14.27 4.09 -1.32
CA GLN A 112 14.78 3.61 -0.04
C GLN A 112 14.78 2.09 0.10
N LEU A 113 14.19 1.35 -0.85
CA LEU A 113 14.11 -0.12 -0.80
C LEU A 113 15.39 -0.83 -1.27
N GLY A 114 16.43 -0.08 -1.68
CA GLY A 114 17.75 -0.63 -2.03
C GLY A 114 17.77 -1.57 -3.24
N LEU A 115 16.70 -1.57 -4.06
CA LEU A 115 16.61 -2.35 -5.30
C LEU A 115 17.36 -1.63 -6.43
N HIS A 116 18.67 -1.42 -6.31
CA HIS A 116 19.48 -0.85 -7.40
C HIS A 116 19.80 -1.91 -8.47
#